data_AF-A0AAD5G3F3-F1
#
_entry.id   AF-A0AAD5G3F3-F1
#
_cell.length_a   1.000
_cell.length_b   1.000
_cell.length_c   1.000
_cell.angle_alpha   90.00
_cell.angle_beta   90.00
_cell.angle_gamma   90.00
#
_symmetry.space_group_name_H-M   'P 1'
#
loop_
_entity.id
_entity.type
_entity.pdbx_description
1 polymer ?
#
loop_
_entity_poly.entity_id
_entity_poly.type
_entity_poly.pdbx_seq_one_letter_code
_entity_poly.pdbx_strand_id
1 'polypeptide(L)'
;LDPFIQRIADGDTSPLLTKQPITTLSLSSGTTEGRQKYVPYTSHSSKTTLQTFKLAAAYRSRVYPTKEGGKILEFIYGSKQFKTKGGVSAGTATTHYFSSPEFKLKQQQTNSFTCSPLEVIFSGDYKQSTYCHFLLGLFHSPQVEFITSTFAYGIVQALALFQDYWRELCNDLFHGTLSPRITLPGIRTSVLDLIKPNPRLATWVSSQCEELEESNWYGLIPKLWPNAKYVYSIMTGSMQPYLEKLKHYAGDHLPLVSAEYGATESWIGVNMDPSSVPENVRFTVVPTFSYFEFIPLHRHHLEGCDMDVEAHVGGCDDYLEGDPVPLSEVKIGQQYEIVLTTFTGNFFN
;
A
#
# COMPACT_ATOMS: atom_id res chain seq x y z
N LEU A 1 -25.21 -8.90 -4.82
CA LEU A 1 -24.72 -7.62 -5.38
C LEU A 1 -24.37 -7.73 -6.87
N ASP A 2 -23.73 -8.83 -7.28
CA ASP A 2 -23.19 -9.06 -8.63
C ASP A 2 -24.12 -8.72 -9.81
N PRO A 3 -25.44 -9.03 -9.80
CA PRO A 3 -26.31 -8.66 -10.93
C PRO A 3 -26.40 -7.14 -11.15
N PHE A 4 -26.38 -6.35 -10.08
CA PHE A 4 -26.39 -4.89 -10.18
C PHE A 4 -25.05 -4.37 -10.70
N ILE A 5 -23.93 -4.92 -10.21
CA ILE A 5 -22.59 -4.55 -10.65
C ILE A 5 -22.38 -4.87 -12.13
N GLN A 6 -22.87 -6.01 -12.60
CA GLN A 6 -22.79 -6.38 -14.00
C GLN A 6 -23.58 -5.42 -14.89
N ARG A 7 -24.81 -5.04 -14.50
CA ARG A 7 -25.60 -4.03 -15.20
C ARG A 7 -24.86 -2.68 -15.28
N ILE A 8 -24.25 -2.24 -14.18
CA ILE A 8 -23.42 -1.03 -14.18
C ILE A 8 -22.25 -1.19 -15.17
N ALA A 9 -21.52 -2.31 -15.10
CA ALA A 9 -20.41 -2.58 -16.01
C ALA A 9 -20.84 -2.62 -17.50
N ASP A 10 -22.07 -3.02 -17.78
CA ASP A 10 -22.68 -3.03 -19.11
C ASP A 10 -23.27 -1.66 -19.54
N GLY A 11 -23.17 -0.64 -18.67
CA GLY A 11 -23.45 0.76 -19.00
C GLY A 11 -24.79 1.28 -18.47
N ASP A 12 -25.47 0.55 -17.58
CA ASP A 12 -26.72 1.00 -16.97
C ASP A 12 -26.46 2.17 -15.99
N THR A 13 -27.00 3.35 -16.33
CA THR A 13 -26.86 4.58 -15.53
C THR A 13 -28.02 4.79 -14.55
N SER A 14 -28.94 3.82 -14.42
CA SER A 14 -30.04 3.87 -13.44
C SER A 14 -29.48 3.91 -12.01
N PRO A 15 -30.23 4.47 -11.04
CA PRO A 15 -29.79 4.52 -9.65
C PRO A 15 -29.91 3.13 -8.96
N LEU A 16 -29.04 2.19 -9.38
CA LEU A 16 -29.10 0.78 -8.95
C LEU A 16 -28.62 0.59 -7.51
N LEU A 17 -27.48 1.20 -7.18
CA LEU A 17 -26.84 1.10 -5.85
C LEU A 17 -26.80 2.43 -5.12
N THR A 18 -26.70 3.54 -5.85
CA THR A 18 -26.73 4.89 -5.28
C THR A 18 -27.60 5.79 -6.14
N LYS A 19 -27.96 6.97 -5.60
CA LYS A 19 -28.67 8.00 -6.37
C LYS A 19 -27.86 8.55 -7.54
N GLN A 20 -26.53 8.48 -7.48
CA GLN A 20 -25.64 8.95 -8.55
C GLN A 20 -25.22 7.77 -9.43
N PRO A 21 -25.14 7.95 -10.75
CA PRO A 21 -24.60 6.92 -11.64
C PRO A 21 -23.17 6.56 -11.27
N ILE A 22 -22.86 5.26 -11.24
CA ILE A 22 -21.50 4.76 -11.03
C ILE A 22 -20.78 4.76 -12.38
N THR A 23 -19.75 5.60 -12.50
CA THR A 23 -18.95 5.74 -13.74
C THR A 23 -17.59 5.06 -13.68
N THR A 24 -17.21 4.56 -12.50
CA THR A 24 -15.90 3.96 -12.24
C THR A 24 -16.05 2.71 -11.35
N LEU A 25 -15.34 1.65 -11.68
CA LEU A 25 -15.30 0.39 -10.94
C LEU A 25 -13.85 0.04 -10.56
N SER A 26 -13.63 -0.20 -9.28
CA SER A 26 -12.37 -0.75 -8.78
C SER A 26 -12.35 -2.27 -8.94
N LEU A 27 -11.19 -2.81 -9.27
CA LEU A 27 -10.88 -4.23 -9.19
C LEU A 27 -10.39 -4.56 -7.78
N SER A 28 -11.11 -5.44 -7.09
CA SER A 28 -10.69 -6.01 -5.81
C SER A 28 -9.62 -7.09 -6.03
N SER A 29 -8.70 -7.21 -5.08
CA SER A 29 -7.74 -8.32 -5.03
C SER A 29 -8.40 -9.65 -4.64
N GLY A 30 -9.58 -9.61 -4.01
CA GLY A 30 -10.38 -10.79 -3.75
C GLY A 30 -11.02 -11.31 -5.03
N THR A 31 -10.89 -12.62 -5.27
CA THR A 31 -11.49 -13.29 -6.43
C THR A 31 -12.68 -14.14 -6.01
N THR A 32 -13.78 -14.07 -6.75
CA THR A 32 -14.86 -15.08 -6.70
C THR A 32 -14.80 -15.88 -7.98
N GLU A 33 -14.74 -17.22 -7.87
CA GLU A 33 -14.60 -18.13 -9.01
C GLU A 33 -13.39 -17.79 -9.93
N GLY A 34 -12.31 -17.28 -9.34
CA GLY A 34 -11.09 -16.91 -10.07
C GLY A 34 -11.16 -15.57 -10.83
N ARG A 35 -12.25 -14.79 -10.70
CA ARG A 35 -12.39 -13.46 -11.31
C ARG A 35 -12.30 -12.37 -10.25
N GLN A 36 -11.56 -11.29 -10.56
CA GLN A 36 -11.52 -10.10 -9.72
C GLN A 36 -12.91 -9.46 -9.62
N LYS A 37 -13.34 -9.13 -8.40
CA LYS A 37 -14.63 -8.47 -8.17
C LYS A 37 -14.57 -7.00 -8.59
N TYR A 38 -15.62 -6.53 -9.25
CA TYR A 38 -15.84 -5.10 -9.47
C TYR A 38 -16.52 -4.48 -8.25
N VAL A 39 -15.95 -3.38 -7.77
CA VAL A 39 -16.46 -2.61 -6.62
C VAL A 39 -16.71 -1.17 -7.08
N PRO A 40 -17.90 -0.59 -6.84
CA PRO A 40 -18.18 0.80 -7.19
C PRO A 40 -17.17 1.77 -6.58
N TYR A 41 -16.60 2.63 -7.42
CA TYR A 41 -15.67 3.68 -7.01
C TYR A 41 -16.28 5.05 -7.31
N THR A 42 -16.30 5.93 -6.31
CA THR A 42 -16.88 7.28 -6.44
C THR A 42 -15.91 8.34 -5.94
N SER A 43 -16.25 9.61 -6.15
CA SER A 43 -15.48 10.73 -5.56
C SER A 43 -15.40 10.65 -4.03
N HIS A 44 -16.39 10.04 -3.37
CA HIS A 44 -16.34 9.78 -1.93
C HIS A 44 -15.16 8.86 -1.59
N SER A 45 -14.91 7.82 -2.38
CA SER A 45 -13.80 6.87 -2.17
C SER A 45 -12.43 7.58 -2.15
N SER A 46 -12.17 8.51 -3.09
CA SER A 46 -10.92 9.28 -3.13
C SER A 46 -10.81 10.27 -1.96
N LYS A 47 -11.91 10.94 -1.59
CA LYS A 47 -11.95 11.88 -0.46
C LYS A 47 -11.71 11.18 0.88
N THR A 48 -12.35 10.03 1.10
CA THR A 48 -12.16 9.22 2.30
C THR A 48 -10.72 8.73 2.38
N THR A 49 -10.12 8.29 1.26
CA THR A 49 -8.69 7.95 1.21
C THR A 49 -7.78 9.10 1.65
N LEU A 50 -8.04 10.32 1.15
CA LEU A 50 -7.30 11.51 1.58
C LEU A 50 -7.48 11.78 3.08
N GLN A 51 -8.70 11.67 3.60
CA GLN A 51 -8.99 11.87 5.03
C GLN A 51 -8.26 10.84 5.91
N THR A 52 -8.29 9.56 5.54
CA THR A 52 -7.55 8.48 6.21
C THR A 52 -6.07 8.79 6.28
N PHE A 53 -5.45 9.13 5.14
CA PHE A 53 -4.02 9.42 5.10
C PHE A 53 -3.66 10.68 5.88
N LYS A 54 -4.50 11.71 5.87
CA LYS A 54 -4.27 12.92 6.69
C LYS A 54 -4.37 12.62 8.18
N LEU A 55 -5.38 11.88 8.60
CA LEU A 55 -5.56 11.50 10.00
C LEU A 55 -4.37 10.68 10.49
N ALA A 56 -3.98 9.64 9.77
CA ALA A 56 -2.88 8.80 10.17
C ALA A 56 -1.52 9.51 10.09
N ALA A 57 -1.32 10.40 9.11
CA ALA A 57 -0.13 11.26 9.06
C ALA A 57 -0.03 12.17 10.31
N ALA A 58 -1.15 12.67 10.84
CA ALA A 58 -1.15 13.51 12.04
C ALA A 58 -0.71 12.73 13.31
N TYR A 59 -1.01 11.43 13.40
CA TYR A 59 -0.48 10.59 14.48
C TYR A 59 1.00 10.27 14.26
N ARG A 60 1.38 9.88 13.03
CA ARG A 60 2.78 9.62 12.68
C ARG A 60 3.68 10.83 12.92
N SER A 61 3.27 12.03 12.55
CA SER A 61 4.09 13.23 12.69
C SER A 61 4.38 13.64 14.13
N ARG A 62 3.58 13.15 15.11
CA ARG A 62 3.85 13.37 16.55
C ARG A 62 5.02 12.53 17.05
N VAL A 63 5.23 11.37 16.46
CA VAL A 63 6.28 10.41 16.85
C VAL A 63 7.50 10.55 15.93
N TYR A 64 7.25 10.64 14.62
CA TYR A 64 8.24 10.71 13.56
C TYR A 64 8.02 11.99 12.73
N PRO A 65 8.39 13.17 13.26
CA PRO A 65 8.25 14.42 12.53
C PRO A 65 9.10 14.39 11.26
N THR A 66 8.50 14.79 10.14
CA THR A 66 9.19 14.93 8.86
C THR A 66 9.53 16.39 8.59
N LYS A 67 10.61 16.63 7.85
CA LYS A 67 11.06 17.97 7.50
C LYS A 67 10.30 18.53 6.30
N GLU A 68 10.13 19.85 6.30
CA GLU A 68 9.64 20.57 5.13
C GLU A 68 10.57 20.36 3.93
N GLY A 69 10.00 20.13 2.74
CA GLY A 69 10.79 19.79 1.54
C GLY A 69 11.36 18.37 1.54
N GLY A 70 10.99 17.56 2.53
CA GLY A 70 11.26 16.13 2.56
C GLY A 70 10.57 15.38 1.42
N LYS A 71 11.18 14.27 1.02
CA LYS A 71 10.71 13.38 -0.03
C LYS A 71 10.38 12.00 0.51
N ILE A 72 9.53 11.31 -0.23
CA ILE A 72 9.11 9.96 0.07
C ILE A 72 9.64 9.05 -1.03
N LEU A 73 10.39 8.01 -0.65
CA LEU A 73 10.70 6.93 -1.58
C LEU A 73 9.51 5.96 -1.58
N GLU A 74 8.63 6.14 -2.57
CA GLU A 74 7.42 5.31 -2.74
C GLU A 74 7.61 4.28 -3.85
N PHE A 75 7.54 2.99 -3.51
CA PHE A 75 7.45 1.88 -4.46
C PHE A 75 5.99 1.61 -4.79
N ILE A 76 5.43 2.44 -5.67
CA ILE A 76 4.02 2.40 -6.08
C ILE A 76 3.89 2.22 -7.58
N TYR A 77 2.95 1.38 -7.99
CA TYR A 77 2.80 0.94 -9.37
C TYR A 77 1.35 1.14 -9.79
N GLY A 78 1.12 2.10 -10.69
CA GLY A 78 -0.16 2.35 -11.33
C GLY A 78 -0.37 1.40 -12.50
N SER A 79 -1.52 0.73 -12.54
CA SER A 79 -1.91 -0.12 -13.67
C SER A 79 -2.62 0.69 -14.75
N LYS A 80 -2.80 0.09 -15.94
CA LYS A 80 -3.61 0.71 -16.98
C LYS A 80 -5.08 0.63 -16.59
N GLN A 81 -5.77 1.76 -16.64
CA GLN A 81 -7.23 1.79 -16.62
C GLN A 81 -7.76 1.33 -17.96
N PHE A 82 -8.89 0.63 -17.96
CA PHE A 82 -9.58 0.19 -19.17
C PHE A 82 -11.06 0.57 -19.11
N LYS A 83 -11.76 0.33 -20.21
CA LYS A 83 -13.20 0.53 -20.33
C LYS A 83 -13.90 -0.82 -20.37
N THR A 84 -14.95 -0.97 -19.57
CA THR A 84 -15.87 -2.10 -19.69
C THR A 84 -16.60 -2.04 -21.04
N LYS A 85 -17.33 -3.11 -21.42
CA LYS A 85 -18.16 -3.11 -22.63
C LYS A 85 -19.20 -1.99 -22.62
N GLY A 86 -19.71 -1.62 -21.45
CA GLY A 86 -20.61 -0.49 -21.24
C GLY A 86 -19.98 0.90 -21.18
N GLY A 87 -18.66 1.02 -21.37
CA GLY A 87 -17.95 2.32 -21.33
C GLY A 87 -17.61 2.85 -19.93
N VAL A 88 -17.83 2.04 -18.88
CA VAL A 88 -17.46 2.37 -17.49
C VAL A 88 -15.95 2.24 -17.31
N SER A 89 -15.32 3.19 -16.59
CA SER A 89 -13.89 3.11 -16.29
C SER A 89 -13.61 2.03 -15.27
N ALA A 90 -12.59 1.20 -15.49
CA ALA A 90 -12.18 0.17 -14.55
C ALA A 90 -10.66 0.15 -14.33
N GLY A 91 -10.24 -0.16 -13.10
CA GLY A 91 -8.84 -0.21 -12.69
C GLY A 91 -8.73 -0.61 -11.22
N THR A 92 -7.52 -0.68 -10.65
CA THR A 92 -7.40 -0.92 -9.20
C THR A 92 -7.74 0.35 -8.41
N ALA A 93 -8.21 0.20 -7.16
CA ALA A 93 -8.49 1.36 -6.30
C ALA A 93 -7.26 2.26 -6.11
N THR A 94 -6.06 1.67 -6.00
CA THR A 94 -4.79 2.40 -5.92
C THR A 94 -4.51 3.21 -7.18
N THR A 95 -4.72 2.62 -8.37
CA THR A 95 -4.56 3.30 -9.66
C THR A 95 -5.52 4.46 -9.81
N HIS A 96 -6.78 4.29 -9.41
CA HIS A 96 -7.75 5.39 -9.40
C HIS A 96 -7.31 6.51 -8.47
N TYR A 97 -6.83 6.19 -7.26
CA TYR A 97 -6.32 7.19 -6.32
C TYR A 97 -5.08 7.92 -6.85
N PHE A 98 -4.06 7.21 -7.34
CA PHE A 98 -2.84 7.82 -7.90
C PHE A 98 -3.12 8.77 -9.08
N SER A 99 -4.21 8.51 -9.82
CA SER A 99 -4.66 9.35 -10.94
C SER A 99 -5.55 10.53 -10.49
N SER A 100 -5.96 10.57 -9.22
CA SER A 100 -6.98 11.50 -8.73
C SER A 100 -6.37 12.86 -8.31
N PRO A 101 -7.17 13.95 -8.31
CA PRO A 101 -6.76 15.23 -7.76
C PRO A 101 -6.33 15.14 -6.30
N GLU A 102 -6.96 14.26 -5.51
CA GLU A 102 -6.66 14.05 -4.09
C GLU A 102 -5.24 13.54 -3.84
N PHE A 103 -4.66 12.75 -4.75
CA PHE A 103 -3.26 12.32 -4.64
C PHE A 103 -2.29 13.50 -4.80
N LYS A 104 -2.59 14.43 -5.72
CA LYS A 104 -1.82 15.68 -5.87
C LYS A 104 -2.03 16.60 -4.67
N LEU A 105 -3.27 16.72 -4.20
CA LEU A 105 -3.63 17.55 -3.06
C LEU A 105 -2.97 17.07 -1.77
N LYS A 106 -2.88 15.75 -1.55
CA LYS A 106 -2.12 15.18 -0.42
C LYS A 106 -0.70 15.73 -0.38
N GLN A 107 0.03 15.61 -1.49
CA GLN A 107 1.43 16.03 -1.59
C GLN A 107 1.60 17.52 -1.35
N GLN A 108 0.69 18.35 -1.91
CA GLN A 108 0.69 19.80 -1.70
C GLN A 108 0.39 20.18 -0.25
N GLN A 109 -0.56 19.51 0.42
CA GLN A 109 -0.96 19.83 1.78
C GLN A 109 0.04 19.35 2.84
N THR A 110 0.75 18.25 2.59
CA THR A 110 1.79 17.75 3.50
C THR A 110 3.18 18.31 3.18
N ASN A 111 3.32 19.04 2.07
CA ASN A 111 4.61 19.46 1.50
C ASN A 111 5.63 18.30 1.42
N SER A 112 5.14 17.09 1.14
CA SER A 112 5.93 15.86 1.01
C SER A 112 5.65 15.25 -0.34
N PHE A 113 6.66 15.19 -1.19
CA PHE A 113 6.54 14.72 -2.57
C PHE A 113 7.20 13.36 -2.74
N THR A 114 6.63 12.52 -3.60
CA THR A 114 7.32 11.30 -4.02
C THR A 114 8.60 11.64 -4.79
N CYS A 115 9.62 10.81 -4.67
CA CYS A 115 10.82 10.93 -5.50
C CYS A 115 10.52 10.74 -6.99
N SER A 116 9.46 9.99 -7.33
CA SER A 116 9.22 9.49 -8.69
C SER A 116 8.11 10.25 -9.41
N PRO A 117 8.31 10.65 -10.68
CA PRO A 117 7.27 11.29 -11.48
C PRO A 117 6.16 10.30 -11.88
N LEU A 118 5.03 10.83 -12.36
CA LEU A 118 3.87 10.01 -12.71
C LEU A 118 4.18 9.01 -13.84
N GLU A 119 5.05 9.36 -14.77
CA GLU A 119 5.49 8.50 -15.87
C GLU A 119 6.18 7.22 -15.36
N VAL A 120 6.92 7.32 -14.26
CA VAL A 120 7.54 6.16 -13.58
C VAL A 120 6.47 5.35 -12.87
N ILE A 121 5.53 6.00 -12.18
CA ILE A 121 4.45 5.31 -11.44
C ILE A 121 3.52 4.54 -12.41
N PHE A 122 3.19 5.12 -13.56
CA PHE A 122 2.25 4.59 -14.55
C PHE A 122 2.92 3.96 -15.78
N SER A 123 4.11 3.40 -15.61
CA SER A 123 4.85 2.75 -16.71
C SER A 123 4.13 1.56 -17.33
N GLY A 124 3.39 0.79 -16.50
CA GLY A 124 2.92 -0.54 -16.83
C GLY A 124 4.01 -1.64 -16.85
N ASP A 125 5.27 -1.31 -16.56
CA ASP A 125 6.40 -2.23 -16.44
C ASP A 125 7.03 -2.11 -15.05
N TYR A 126 6.76 -3.12 -14.21
CA TYR A 126 7.24 -3.17 -12.83
C TYR A 126 8.77 -3.05 -12.74
N LYS A 127 9.54 -3.74 -13.58
CA LYS A 127 11.00 -3.76 -13.47
C LYS A 127 11.61 -2.40 -13.83
N GLN A 128 11.08 -1.76 -14.88
CA GLN A 128 11.52 -0.42 -15.29
C GLN A 128 11.14 0.63 -14.23
N SER A 129 9.92 0.57 -13.68
CA SER A 129 9.51 1.46 -12.58
C SER A 129 10.40 1.29 -11.36
N THR A 130 10.63 0.06 -10.90
CA THR A 130 11.44 -0.22 -9.71
C THR A 130 12.86 0.33 -9.87
N TYR A 131 13.48 0.13 -11.04
CA TYR A 131 14.79 0.71 -11.33
C TYR A 131 14.79 2.24 -11.21
N CYS A 132 13.80 2.91 -11.82
CA CYS A 132 13.69 4.37 -11.75
C CYS A 132 13.32 4.89 -10.36
N HIS A 133 12.49 4.17 -9.59
CA HIS A 133 12.22 4.47 -8.18
C HIS A 133 13.52 4.49 -7.38
N PHE A 134 14.39 3.50 -7.57
CA PHE A 134 15.70 3.47 -6.92
C PHE A 134 16.62 4.60 -7.38
N LEU A 135 16.73 4.83 -8.69
CA LEU A 135 17.61 5.88 -9.22
C LEU A 135 17.24 7.25 -8.65
N LEU A 136 15.95 7.59 -8.66
CA LEU A 136 15.44 8.85 -8.12
C LEU A 136 15.48 8.88 -6.59
N GLY A 137 15.25 7.75 -5.93
CA GLY A 137 15.38 7.60 -4.48
C GLY A 137 16.81 7.81 -3.99
N LEU A 138 17.81 7.32 -4.73
CA LEU A 138 19.22 7.54 -4.45
C LEU A 138 19.62 8.98 -4.78
N PHE A 139 19.22 9.50 -5.95
CA PHE A 139 19.47 10.90 -6.34
C PHE A 139 18.96 11.90 -5.29
N HIS A 140 17.79 11.62 -4.72
CA HIS A 140 17.19 12.41 -3.65
C HIS A 140 17.49 11.88 -2.23
N SER A 141 18.46 10.98 -2.05
CA SER A 141 18.71 10.32 -0.76
C SER A 141 18.77 11.27 0.45
N PRO A 142 19.45 12.42 0.39
CA PRO A 142 19.49 13.37 1.52
C PRO A 142 18.11 13.93 1.92
N GLN A 143 17.12 13.90 1.03
CA GLN A 143 15.78 14.41 1.25
C GLN A 143 14.79 13.32 1.64
N VAL A 144 15.15 12.03 1.55
CA VAL A 144 14.23 10.93 1.83
C VAL A 144 13.97 10.86 3.34
N GLU A 145 12.71 11.13 3.72
CA GLU A 145 12.27 11.14 5.11
C GLU A 145 11.64 9.81 5.53
N PHE A 146 11.11 9.02 4.59
CA PHE A 146 10.65 7.65 4.85
C PHE A 146 10.49 6.86 3.55
N ILE A 147 10.44 5.54 3.69
CA ILE A 147 10.23 4.59 2.58
C ILE A 147 8.85 3.96 2.72
N THR A 148 8.15 3.77 1.62
CA THR A 148 6.83 3.15 1.64
C THR A 148 6.50 2.36 0.37
N SER A 149 5.64 1.37 0.54
CA SER A 149 4.83 0.74 -0.49
C SER A 149 3.47 0.43 0.13
N THR A 150 2.48 0.02 -0.68
CA THR A 150 1.19 -0.43 -0.14
C THR A 150 1.37 -1.64 0.77
N PHE A 151 2.16 -2.63 0.35
CA PHE A 151 2.34 -3.90 1.06
C PHE A 151 3.83 -4.16 1.34
N ALA A 152 4.13 -4.80 2.48
CA ALA A 152 5.51 -5.07 2.90
C ALA A 152 6.26 -5.91 1.85
N TYR A 153 5.55 -6.85 1.22
CA TYR A 153 6.01 -7.60 0.07
C TYR A 153 6.64 -6.72 -1.02
N GLY A 154 6.00 -5.60 -1.36
CA GLY A 154 6.48 -4.70 -2.41
C GLY A 154 7.84 -4.09 -2.11
N ILE A 155 8.08 -3.73 -0.84
CA ILE A 155 9.39 -3.22 -0.40
C ILE A 155 10.43 -4.33 -0.42
N VAL A 156 10.11 -5.51 0.11
CA VAL A 156 11.03 -6.65 0.13
C VAL A 156 11.45 -7.07 -1.29
N GLN A 157 10.50 -7.13 -2.23
CA GLN A 157 10.78 -7.45 -3.63
C GLN A 157 11.63 -6.36 -4.32
N ALA A 158 11.31 -5.09 -4.09
CA ALA A 158 12.10 -4.01 -4.64
C ALA A 158 13.54 -4.07 -4.12
N LEU A 159 13.72 -4.22 -2.80
CA LEU A 159 15.05 -4.27 -2.17
C LEU A 159 15.84 -5.53 -2.57
N ALA A 160 15.17 -6.66 -2.85
CA ALA A 160 15.83 -7.81 -3.45
C ALA A 160 16.38 -7.48 -4.85
N LEU A 161 15.58 -6.83 -5.71
CA LEU A 161 16.03 -6.38 -7.04
C LEU A 161 17.14 -5.33 -6.99
N PHE A 162 17.15 -4.49 -5.94
CA PHE A 162 18.23 -3.51 -5.75
C PHE A 162 19.61 -4.16 -5.71
N GLN A 163 19.70 -5.35 -5.11
CA GLN A 163 20.96 -6.09 -4.98
C GLN A 163 21.56 -6.45 -6.34
N ASP A 164 20.72 -6.62 -7.36
CA ASP A 164 21.15 -6.88 -8.74
C ASP A 164 21.47 -5.58 -9.50
N TYR A 165 20.82 -4.47 -9.14
CA TYR A 165 20.84 -3.23 -9.93
C TYR A 165 21.82 -2.18 -9.43
N TRP A 166 22.34 -2.29 -8.20
CA TRP A 166 23.06 -1.18 -7.55
C TRP A 166 24.27 -0.69 -8.36
N ARG A 167 24.99 -1.58 -9.05
CA ARG A 167 26.13 -1.22 -9.91
C ARG A 167 25.70 -0.39 -11.13
N GLU A 168 24.63 -0.80 -11.81
CA GLU A 168 24.06 -0.03 -12.92
C GLU A 168 23.54 1.34 -12.43
N LEU A 169 22.87 1.36 -11.27
CA LEU A 169 22.34 2.59 -10.67
C LEU A 169 23.47 3.57 -10.32
N CYS A 170 24.60 3.10 -9.79
CA CYS A 170 25.76 3.94 -9.52
C CYS A 170 26.35 4.52 -10.81
N ASN A 171 26.45 3.74 -11.87
CA ASN A 171 26.91 4.22 -13.17
C ASN A 171 26.01 5.33 -13.73
N ASP A 172 24.69 5.14 -13.65
CA ASP A 172 23.72 6.15 -14.10
C ASP A 172 23.76 7.43 -13.26
N LEU A 173 23.92 7.32 -11.94
CA LEU A 173 24.13 8.48 -11.06
C LEU A 173 25.44 9.21 -11.39
N PHE A 174 26.50 8.47 -11.70
CA PHE A 174 27.81 9.04 -12.00
C PHE A 174 27.76 9.88 -13.28
N HIS A 175 27.19 9.33 -14.34
CA HIS A 175 27.14 9.96 -15.67
C HIS A 175 25.91 10.82 -15.91
N GLY A 176 24.90 10.79 -15.03
CA GLY A 176 23.61 11.42 -15.27
C GLY A 176 22.89 10.80 -16.47
N THR A 177 23.05 9.49 -16.66
CA THR A 177 22.47 8.73 -17.78
C THR A 177 21.36 7.81 -17.28
N LEU A 178 20.77 7.07 -18.21
CA LEU A 178 19.78 6.06 -17.88
C LEU A 178 20.02 4.78 -18.66
N SER A 179 20.13 3.67 -17.93
CA SER A 179 20.42 2.33 -18.41
C SER A 179 19.55 1.97 -19.62
N PRO A 180 20.11 1.28 -20.64
CA PRO A 180 19.34 0.75 -21.77
C PRO A 180 18.20 -0.19 -21.36
N ARG A 181 18.21 -0.70 -20.12
CA ARG A 181 17.11 -1.47 -19.52
C ARG A 181 15.79 -0.68 -19.53
N ILE A 182 15.86 0.65 -19.43
CA ILE A 182 14.69 1.51 -19.49
C ILE A 182 14.40 1.83 -20.94
N THR A 183 13.41 1.15 -21.51
CA THR A 183 13.05 1.24 -22.92
C THR A 183 11.90 2.21 -23.18
N LEU A 184 11.08 2.50 -22.17
CA LEU A 184 9.89 3.33 -22.30
C LEU A 184 10.25 4.83 -22.46
N PRO A 185 9.95 5.47 -23.62
CA PRO A 185 10.41 6.83 -23.91
C PRO A 185 9.92 7.89 -22.93
N GLY A 186 8.68 7.76 -22.45
CA GLY A 186 8.10 8.68 -21.46
C GLY A 186 8.85 8.65 -20.14
N ILE A 187 9.23 7.45 -19.65
CA ILE A 187 10.06 7.31 -18.46
C ILE A 187 11.43 7.93 -18.70
N ARG A 188 12.09 7.56 -19.80
CA ARG A 188 13.44 8.07 -20.11
C ARG A 188 13.48 9.59 -20.10
N THR A 189 12.52 10.24 -20.77
CA THR A 189 12.42 11.70 -20.81
C THR A 189 12.21 12.26 -19.40
N SER A 190 11.19 11.79 -18.68
CA SER A 190 10.86 12.30 -17.34
C SER A 190 11.98 12.14 -16.31
N VAL A 191 12.76 11.06 -16.39
CA VAL A 191 13.88 10.79 -15.46
C VAL A 191 15.10 11.62 -15.83
N LEU A 192 15.46 11.71 -17.12
CA LEU A 192 16.62 12.48 -17.59
C LEU A 192 16.44 13.99 -17.39
N ASP A 193 15.21 14.48 -17.36
CA ASP A 193 14.90 15.88 -17.01
C ASP A 193 15.17 16.20 -15.52
N LEU A 194 15.15 15.18 -14.65
CA LEU A 194 15.32 15.33 -13.21
C LEU A 194 16.77 15.11 -12.75
N ILE A 195 17.41 14.04 -13.24
CA ILE A 195 18.73 13.64 -12.78
C ILE A 195 19.84 14.46 -13.44
N LYS A 196 20.95 14.61 -12.72
CA LYS A 196 22.17 15.25 -13.23
C LYS A 196 23.38 14.42 -12.80
N PRO A 197 24.50 14.46 -13.57
CA PRO A 197 25.71 13.76 -13.18
C PRO A 197 26.12 14.13 -11.75
N ASN A 198 26.26 13.13 -10.88
CA ASN A 198 26.68 13.31 -9.50
C ASN A 198 27.71 12.24 -9.09
N PRO A 199 28.98 12.39 -9.54
CA PRO A 199 30.05 11.45 -9.23
C PRO A 199 30.25 11.22 -7.74
N ARG A 200 30.09 12.25 -6.91
CA ARG A 200 30.28 12.14 -5.45
C ARG A 200 29.23 11.23 -4.82
N LEU A 201 27.97 11.42 -5.18
CA LEU A 201 26.89 10.55 -4.71
C LEU A 201 27.08 9.12 -5.22
N ALA A 202 27.40 8.95 -6.50
CA ALA A 202 27.63 7.63 -7.08
C ALA A 202 28.76 6.86 -6.38
N THR A 203 29.91 7.50 -6.14
CA THR A 203 31.02 6.88 -5.40
C THR A 203 30.63 6.54 -3.96
N TRP A 204 29.89 7.43 -3.28
CA TRP A 204 29.39 7.16 -1.93
C TRP A 204 28.42 5.98 -1.90
N VAL A 205 27.43 5.94 -2.80
CA VAL A 205 26.47 4.82 -2.90
C VAL A 205 27.21 3.51 -3.19
N SER A 206 28.18 3.52 -4.12
CA SER A 206 28.99 2.34 -4.44
C SER A 206 29.70 1.80 -3.21
N SER A 207 30.36 2.65 -2.43
CA SER A 207 31.08 2.21 -1.23
C SER A 207 30.12 1.68 -0.17
N GLN A 208 28.95 2.31 0.01
CA GLN A 208 27.94 1.80 0.94
C GLN A 208 27.39 0.43 0.49
N CYS A 209 27.19 0.23 -0.81
CA CYS A 209 26.73 -1.04 -1.37
C CYS A 209 27.77 -2.16 -1.23
N GLU A 210 29.06 -1.88 -1.42
CA GLU A 210 30.14 -2.83 -1.19
C GLU A 210 30.17 -3.31 0.27
N GLU A 211 30.08 -2.38 1.23
CA GLU A 211 29.98 -2.72 2.66
C GLU A 211 28.69 -3.52 2.98
N LEU A 212 27.58 -3.21 2.30
CA LEU A 212 26.31 -3.93 2.47
C LEU A 212 26.36 -5.34 1.88
N GLU A 213 27.07 -5.58 0.77
CA GLU A 213 27.25 -6.94 0.23
C GLU A 213 27.94 -7.85 1.27
N GLU A 214 28.93 -7.33 2.00
CA GLU A 214 29.64 -8.07 3.07
C GLU A 214 28.74 -8.37 4.28
N SER A 215 27.78 -7.50 4.60
CA SER A 215 26.84 -7.67 5.71
C SER A 215 25.54 -8.38 5.33
N ASN A 216 25.49 -9.04 4.16
CA ASN A 216 24.29 -9.66 3.61
C ASN A 216 23.11 -8.69 3.54
N TRP A 217 23.37 -7.42 3.21
CA TRP A 217 22.40 -6.34 3.08
C TRP A 217 21.63 -6.00 4.36
N TYR A 218 22.21 -6.30 5.53
CA TYR A 218 21.63 -5.92 6.81
C TYR A 218 21.68 -4.39 6.98
N GLY A 219 20.56 -3.78 7.40
CA GLY A 219 20.47 -2.33 7.57
C GLY A 219 20.61 -1.52 6.27
N LEU A 220 20.30 -2.13 5.12
CA LEU A 220 20.34 -1.49 3.80
C LEU A 220 19.66 -0.11 3.80
N ILE A 221 18.44 -0.03 4.35
CA ILE A 221 17.64 1.19 4.28
C ILE A 221 18.31 2.37 4.99
N PRO A 222 18.62 2.30 6.30
CA PRO A 222 19.25 3.43 6.99
C PRO A 222 20.67 3.74 6.47
N LYS A 223 21.34 2.77 5.83
CA LYS A 223 22.66 2.98 5.21
C LYS A 223 22.57 3.86 3.95
N LEU A 224 21.61 3.58 3.07
CA LEU A 224 21.45 4.32 1.80
C LEU A 224 20.57 5.58 1.92
N TRP A 225 19.65 5.60 2.87
CA TRP A 225 18.75 6.72 3.16
C TRP A 225 18.85 7.12 4.64
N PRO A 226 19.98 7.74 5.05
CA PRO A 226 20.27 7.99 6.47
C PRO A 226 19.32 8.96 7.17
N ASN A 227 18.52 9.73 6.42
CA ASN A 227 17.51 10.62 6.97
C ASN A 227 16.14 9.96 7.13
N ALA A 228 15.95 8.72 6.63
CA ALA A 228 14.70 7.99 6.75
C ALA A 228 14.35 7.77 8.23
N LYS A 229 13.12 8.16 8.59
CA LYS A 229 12.58 8.09 9.95
C LYS A 229 11.88 6.78 10.25
N TYR A 230 11.35 6.13 9.22
CA TYR A 230 10.64 4.86 9.33
C TYR A 230 10.43 4.22 7.95
N VAL A 231 10.05 2.95 7.96
CA VAL A 231 9.44 2.25 6.83
C VAL A 231 7.94 2.14 7.10
N TYR A 232 7.11 2.50 6.12
CA TYR A 232 5.66 2.53 6.28
C TYR A 232 4.95 1.71 5.22
N SER A 233 4.13 0.76 5.65
CA SER A 233 3.47 -0.20 4.74
C SER A 233 2.40 -1.00 5.48
N ILE A 234 1.48 -1.65 4.77
CA ILE A 234 0.66 -2.72 5.36
C ILE A 234 1.60 -3.90 5.67
N MET A 235 1.59 -4.32 6.93
CA MET A 235 2.50 -5.30 7.53
C MET A 235 1.78 -6.39 8.34
N THR A 236 0.45 -6.32 8.42
CA THR A 236 -0.40 -7.26 9.17
C THR A 236 -0.97 -8.37 8.28
N GLY A 237 -1.60 -9.37 8.90
CA GLY A 237 -2.24 -10.46 8.19
C GLY A 237 -1.27 -11.22 7.30
N SER A 238 -1.62 -11.39 6.02
CA SER A 238 -0.79 -12.11 5.04
C SER A 238 0.58 -11.46 4.76
N MET A 239 0.83 -10.25 5.28
CA MET A 239 2.13 -9.57 5.15
C MET A 239 3.13 -9.95 6.25
N GLN A 240 2.70 -10.61 7.33
CA GLN A 240 3.58 -11.01 8.43
C GLN A 240 4.80 -11.85 8.00
N PRO A 241 4.72 -12.78 7.04
CA PRO A 241 5.89 -13.55 6.58
C PRO A 241 7.03 -12.70 6.02
N TYR A 242 6.77 -11.46 5.58
CA TYR A 242 7.78 -10.56 5.04
C TYR A 242 8.47 -9.70 6.11
N LEU A 243 7.97 -9.72 7.35
CA LEU A 243 8.48 -8.87 8.43
C LEU A 243 9.91 -9.18 8.80
N GLU A 244 10.30 -10.45 8.84
CA GLU A 244 11.68 -10.84 9.16
C GLU A 244 12.67 -10.23 8.16
N LYS A 245 12.39 -10.40 6.85
CA LYS A 245 13.24 -9.85 5.80
C LYS A 245 13.22 -8.32 5.78
N LEU A 246 12.07 -7.71 6.08
CA LEU A 246 11.97 -6.25 6.15
C LEU A 246 12.72 -5.68 7.36
N LYS A 247 12.66 -6.33 8.52
CA LYS A 247 13.47 -6.00 9.72
C LYS A 247 14.96 -6.11 9.41
N HIS A 248 15.37 -7.14 8.68
CA HIS A 248 16.76 -7.29 8.22
C HIS A 248 17.22 -6.08 7.40
N TYR A 249 16.41 -5.60 6.44
CA TYR A 249 16.74 -4.41 5.65
C TYR A 249 16.67 -3.10 6.45
N ALA A 250 15.81 -3.02 7.46
CA ALA A 250 15.65 -1.86 8.33
C ALA A 250 16.77 -1.77 9.40
N GLY A 251 17.38 -2.89 9.78
CA GLY A 251 18.33 -2.98 10.88
C GLY A 251 17.69 -2.71 12.24
N ASP A 252 18.51 -2.47 13.26
CA ASP A 252 18.05 -2.37 14.66
C ASP A 252 17.29 -1.07 15.00
N HIS A 253 17.48 -0.01 14.22
CA HIS A 253 17.10 1.34 14.63
C HIS A 253 16.00 1.98 13.79
N LEU A 254 15.69 1.46 12.60
CA LEU A 254 14.68 2.05 11.73
C LEU A 254 13.29 1.44 12.03
N PRO A 255 12.33 2.22 12.55
CA PRO A 255 11.00 1.72 12.89
C PRO A 255 10.23 1.21 11.68
N LEU A 256 9.48 0.13 11.89
CA LEU A 256 8.50 -0.41 10.96
C LEU A 256 7.10 0.03 11.39
N VAL A 257 6.49 0.95 10.64
CA VAL A 257 5.21 1.55 10.97
C VAL A 257 4.12 0.93 10.11
N SER A 258 3.19 0.21 10.74
CA SER A 258 2.04 -0.39 10.02
C SER A 258 1.08 0.69 9.51
N ALA A 259 0.73 0.58 8.23
CA ALA A 259 -0.25 1.42 7.54
C ALA A 259 -1.69 1.07 7.93
N GLU A 260 -2.64 1.86 7.45
CA GLU A 260 -4.04 1.81 7.85
C GLU A 260 -4.75 0.56 7.32
N TYR A 261 -5.87 0.23 7.95
CA TYR A 261 -6.68 -0.91 7.60
C TYR A 261 -7.86 -0.50 6.72
N GLY A 262 -7.97 -1.15 5.58
CA GLY A 262 -9.05 -0.93 4.62
C GLY A 262 -9.09 -2.02 3.56
N ALA A 263 -10.13 -1.94 2.76
CA ALA A 263 -10.37 -2.81 1.62
C ALA A 263 -10.73 -1.97 0.38
N THR A 264 -11.00 -2.62 -0.75
CA THR A 264 -11.40 -1.93 -1.98
C THR A 264 -12.75 -1.22 -1.79
N GLU A 265 -13.56 -1.79 -0.91
CA GLU A 265 -14.92 -1.44 -0.53
C GLU A 265 -14.96 -0.15 0.31
N SER A 266 -14.09 -0.03 1.31
CA SER A 266 -13.92 1.16 2.14
C SER A 266 -12.65 1.10 3.00
N TRP A 267 -12.17 2.26 3.45
CA TRP A 267 -11.29 2.34 4.61
C TRP A 267 -12.06 2.00 5.89
N ILE A 268 -11.39 1.31 6.82
CA ILE A 268 -12.00 0.81 8.05
C ILE A 268 -11.41 1.54 9.25
N GLY A 269 -10.09 1.46 9.45
CA GLY A 269 -9.46 1.99 10.66
C GLY A 269 -8.04 2.50 10.45
N VAL A 270 -7.63 3.41 11.35
CA VAL A 270 -6.31 4.04 11.32
C VAL A 270 -5.42 3.54 12.45
N ASN A 271 -4.12 3.44 12.19
CA ASN A 271 -3.14 3.21 13.23
C ASN A 271 -2.89 4.52 14.00
N MET A 272 -3.43 4.62 15.23
CA MET A 272 -3.25 5.79 16.09
C MET A 272 -2.01 5.71 16.98
N ASP A 273 -1.34 4.55 17.03
CA ASP A 273 -0.11 4.33 17.78
C ASP A 273 1.02 3.88 16.82
N PRO A 274 1.67 4.83 16.12
CA PRO A 274 2.65 4.51 15.10
C PRO A 274 3.94 3.89 15.66
N SER A 275 4.13 3.90 16.99
CA SER A 275 5.26 3.26 17.67
C SER A 275 5.04 1.76 17.93
N SER A 276 3.80 1.28 17.80
CA SER A 276 3.49 -0.14 17.99
C SER A 276 4.23 -1.01 16.97
N VAL A 277 4.82 -2.11 17.44
CA VAL A 277 5.42 -3.11 16.55
C VAL A 277 4.36 -3.70 15.62
N PRO A 278 4.72 -4.06 14.36
CA PRO A 278 3.74 -4.53 13.38
C PRO A 278 2.89 -5.72 13.83
N GLU A 279 3.41 -6.59 14.69
CA GLU A 279 2.72 -7.76 15.22
C GLU A 279 1.59 -7.41 16.21
N ASN A 280 1.65 -6.23 16.85
CA ASN A 280 0.71 -5.81 17.90
C ASN A 280 -0.06 -4.54 17.53
N VAL A 281 -0.04 -4.13 16.25
CA VAL A 281 -0.73 -2.93 15.82
C VAL A 281 -2.24 -3.05 16.02
N ARG A 282 -2.86 -1.95 16.40
CA ARG A 282 -4.31 -1.81 16.57
C ARG A 282 -4.82 -0.73 15.61
N PHE A 283 -5.93 -1.03 14.96
CA PHE A 283 -6.60 -0.08 14.08
C PHE A 283 -7.86 0.43 14.74
N THR A 284 -7.97 1.74 14.89
CA THR A 284 -9.19 2.37 15.41
C THR A 284 -10.12 2.65 14.26
N VAL A 285 -11.29 2.02 14.29
CA VAL A 285 -12.36 2.21 13.30
C VAL A 285 -12.75 3.68 13.26
N VAL A 286 -12.84 4.25 12.05
CA VAL A 286 -13.24 5.65 11.86
C VAL A 286 -14.72 5.70 11.47
N PRO A 287 -15.63 6.06 12.39
CA PRO A 287 -17.07 5.87 12.22
C PRO A 287 -17.71 6.73 11.14
N THR A 288 -16.97 7.68 10.56
CA THR A 288 -17.47 8.58 9.51
C THR A 288 -17.22 8.05 8.08
N PHE A 289 -16.47 6.96 7.92
CA PHE A 289 -16.11 6.43 6.59
C PHE A 289 -17.17 5.49 6.00
N SER A 290 -17.86 4.76 6.85
CA SER A 290 -18.96 3.83 6.52
C SER A 290 -19.76 3.55 7.79
N TYR A 291 -20.90 2.89 7.66
CA TYR A 291 -21.56 2.27 8.81
C TYR A 291 -20.98 0.86 9.01
N PHE A 292 -20.60 0.55 10.25
CA PHE A 292 -19.87 -0.65 10.63
C PHE A 292 -20.69 -1.50 11.59
N GLU A 293 -20.90 -2.75 11.22
CA GLU A 293 -21.48 -3.79 12.06
C GLU A 293 -20.46 -4.93 12.22
N PHE A 294 -20.64 -5.73 13.27
CA PHE A 294 -19.68 -6.75 13.68
C PHE A 294 -20.42 -8.04 14.01
N ILE A 295 -20.21 -9.08 13.21
CA ILE A 295 -20.79 -10.40 13.44
C ILE A 295 -19.88 -11.13 14.44
N PRO A 296 -20.33 -11.47 15.66
CA PRO A 296 -19.51 -12.19 16.62
C PRO A 296 -19.24 -13.61 16.10
N LEU A 297 -17.97 -14.01 16.16
CA LEU A 297 -17.51 -15.34 15.78
C LEU A 297 -17.27 -16.18 17.03
N HIS A 298 -18.00 -17.29 17.16
CA HIS A 298 -17.83 -18.23 18.26
C HIS A 298 -17.10 -19.48 17.78
N ARG A 299 -16.02 -19.86 18.47
CA ARG A 299 -15.35 -21.15 18.19
C ARG A 299 -16.25 -22.29 18.63
N HIS A 300 -16.36 -23.32 17.80
CA HIS A 300 -16.89 -24.60 18.23
C HIS A 300 -16.00 -25.17 19.34
N HIS A 301 -16.40 -25.01 20.60
CA HIS A 301 -15.98 -25.94 21.64
C HIS A 301 -16.82 -27.19 21.46
N LEU A 302 -16.26 -28.23 20.84
CA LEU A 302 -16.76 -29.58 21.03
C LEU A 302 -16.57 -29.92 22.52
N GLU A 303 -17.57 -29.62 23.34
CA GLU A 303 -17.67 -30.20 24.68
C GLU A 303 -17.89 -31.71 24.51
N GLY A 304 -16.80 -32.48 24.57
CA GLY A 304 -16.87 -33.93 24.72
C GLY A 304 -15.98 -34.75 23.80
N CYS A 305 -14.66 -34.57 23.87
CA CYS A 305 -13.72 -35.68 23.66
C CYS A 305 -12.34 -35.32 24.22
N ASP A 306 -12.11 -35.68 25.48
CA ASP A 306 -10.79 -36.16 25.87
C ASP A 306 -10.47 -37.36 24.98
N MET A 307 -9.40 -37.26 24.19
CA MET A 307 -8.44 -38.32 23.86
C MET A 307 -7.50 -37.85 22.74
N ASP A 308 -6.21 -37.94 23.04
CA ASP A 308 -5.03 -37.68 22.21
C ASP A 308 -5.14 -38.18 20.76
N VAL A 309 -4.78 -37.36 19.75
CA VAL A 309 -3.86 -37.74 18.64
C VAL A 309 -3.28 -36.48 17.96
N GLU A 310 -1.95 -36.42 17.87
CA GLU A 310 -1.21 -35.57 16.91
C GLU A 310 -1.51 -36.00 15.47
N ALA A 311 -2.08 -35.14 14.60
CA ALA A 311 -1.80 -35.11 13.15
C ALA A 311 -2.69 -34.14 12.34
N HIS A 312 -2.00 -33.26 11.59
CA HIS A 312 -2.29 -32.82 10.22
C HIS A 312 -3.36 -31.73 9.93
N VAL A 313 -2.81 -30.52 9.75
CA VAL A 313 -3.02 -29.54 8.66
C VAL A 313 -4.20 -29.79 7.70
N GLY A 314 -5.28 -29.01 7.87
CA GLY A 314 -6.40 -28.89 6.94
C GLY A 314 -7.52 -28.04 7.54
N GLY A 315 -7.33 -26.71 7.57
CA GLY A 315 -8.20 -25.78 8.28
C GLY A 315 -9.57 -25.56 7.63
N CYS A 316 -10.61 -26.04 8.29
CA CYS A 316 -11.92 -25.39 8.35
C CYS A 316 -12.13 -24.97 9.81
N ASP A 317 -11.75 -23.74 10.15
CA ASP A 317 -12.22 -23.13 11.40
C ASP A 317 -13.73 -22.86 11.21
N ASP A 318 -14.59 -23.80 11.56
CA ASP A 318 -16.05 -23.60 11.55
C ASP A 318 -16.41 -22.69 12.73
N TYR A 319 -16.55 -21.39 12.45
CA TYR A 319 -17.09 -20.43 13.40
C TYR A 319 -18.62 -20.43 13.34
N LEU A 320 -19.27 -20.33 14.51
CA LEU A 320 -20.70 -20.00 14.58
C LEU A 320 -20.86 -18.49 14.61
N GLU A 321 -21.52 -17.95 13.58
CA GLU A 321 -21.88 -16.55 13.46
C GLU A 321 -23.08 -16.23 14.36
N GLY A 322 -22.99 -15.15 15.14
CA GLY A 322 -24.14 -14.58 15.86
C GLY A 322 -24.76 -13.39 15.14
N ASP A 323 -25.71 -12.71 15.79
CA ASP A 323 -26.33 -11.52 15.21
C ASP A 323 -25.34 -10.33 15.14
N PRO A 324 -25.31 -9.56 14.04
CA PRO A 324 -24.46 -8.38 13.92
C PRO A 324 -24.73 -7.36 15.03
N VAL A 325 -23.67 -6.84 15.65
CA VAL A 325 -23.73 -5.77 16.65
C VAL A 325 -23.14 -4.47 16.10
N PRO A 326 -23.61 -3.29 16.54
CA PRO A 326 -23.03 -2.01 16.13
C PRO A 326 -21.62 -1.82 16.73
N LEU A 327 -20.83 -0.92 16.14
CA LEU A 327 -19.48 -0.57 16.62
C LEU A 327 -19.40 -0.26 18.13
N SER A 328 -20.45 0.29 18.73
CA SER A 328 -20.49 0.64 20.16
C SER A 328 -20.64 -0.55 21.11
N GLU A 329 -21.01 -1.73 20.59
CA GLU A 329 -21.35 -2.92 21.38
C GLU A 329 -20.30 -4.04 21.26
N VAL A 330 -19.20 -3.79 20.55
CA VAL A 330 -18.08 -4.74 20.46
C VAL A 330 -17.44 -4.96 21.82
N LYS A 331 -17.08 -6.21 22.12
CA LYS A 331 -16.49 -6.63 23.40
C LYS A 331 -14.99 -6.87 23.26
N ILE A 332 -14.22 -6.38 24.23
CA ILE A 332 -12.77 -6.60 24.27
C ILE A 332 -12.48 -8.10 24.34
N GLY A 333 -11.60 -8.59 23.47
CA GLY A 333 -11.17 -9.99 23.41
C GLY A 333 -12.06 -10.90 22.57
N GLN A 334 -13.23 -10.43 22.09
CA GLN A 334 -14.10 -11.18 21.19
C GLN A 334 -13.64 -11.01 19.73
N GLN A 335 -13.76 -12.08 18.94
CA GLN A 335 -13.50 -12.08 17.50
C GLN A 335 -14.79 -11.76 16.73
N TYR A 336 -14.63 -10.99 15.66
CA TYR A 336 -15.75 -10.55 14.82
C TYR A 336 -15.37 -10.57 13.34
N GLU A 337 -16.35 -10.84 12.49
CA GLU A 337 -16.34 -10.47 11.08
C GLU A 337 -16.93 -9.05 10.93
N ILE A 338 -16.35 -8.24 10.04
CA ILE A 338 -16.75 -6.84 9.87
C ILE A 338 -17.69 -6.72 8.68
N VAL A 339 -18.88 -6.18 8.94
CA VAL A 339 -19.90 -5.89 7.94
C VAL A 339 -19.89 -4.39 7.64
N LEU A 340 -19.89 -4.04 6.35
CA LEU A 340 -19.79 -2.66 5.87
C LEU A 340 -21.04 -2.26 5.10
N THR A 341 -21.61 -1.10 5.47
CA THR A 341 -22.55 -0.35 4.63
C THR A 341 -21.89 0.94 4.16
N THR A 342 -21.68 1.06 2.84
CA THR A 342 -20.85 2.13 2.26
C THR A 342 -21.66 3.21 1.53
N PHE A 343 -21.07 4.39 1.39
CA PHE A 343 -21.62 5.48 0.55
C PHE A 343 -21.66 5.16 -0.95
N THR A 344 -21.03 4.06 -1.36
CA THR A 344 -21.05 3.57 -2.75
C THR A 344 -22.16 2.54 -3.00
N GLY A 345 -23.06 2.34 -2.03
CA GLY A 345 -24.22 1.47 -2.16
C GLY A 345 -23.89 -0.01 -1.98
N ASN A 346 -22.76 -0.31 -1.33
CA ASN A 346 -22.39 -1.68 -1.03
C ASN A 346 -22.89 -2.09 0.36
N PHE A 347 -23.40 -3.31 0.43
CA PHE A 347 -23.64 -4.08 1.65
C PHE A 347 -22.79 -5.36 1.54
N PHE A 348 -21.79 -5.53 2.40
CA PHE A 348 -20.87 -6.67 2.37
C PHE A 348 -20.95 -7.52 3.64
N ASN A 349 -20.86 -8.84 3.44
CA ASN A 349 -20.25 -9.79 4.36
C ASN A 349 -18.86 -10.11 3.79
#